data_AF-H2ZPS8-F1
#
_entry.id   AF-H2ZPS8-F1
#
_cell.length_a   1.000
_cell.length_b   1.000
_cell.length_c   1.000
_cell.angle_alpha   90.00
_cell.angle_beta   90.00
_cell.angle_gamma   90.00
#
_symmetry.space_group_name_H-M   'P 1'
#
loop_
_entity.id
_entity.type
_entity.pdbx_description
1 polymer ?
#
loop_
_entity_poly.entity_id
_entity_poly.type
_entity_poly.pdbx_seq_one_letter_code
_entity_poly.pdbx_strand_id
1 'polypeptide(L)'
;MKLLIFFVAATAVGYASGLQCLTCQGNSIADCDKKAVLTTCFSGQNACETVVRRTGKSYHVIKQCKQPQACLNNKKQNSYPSGPSTQCNSNQQNSFCTCCCNSDKCNRGDLKCNLEPGTCAKHPAVFSHGDFSCSNNNLEGSTCEFSCTGDNYAIYPAGNQTTTCLGDGQWNQPAPCCARPCPPYFLYDSVTMFHSSFPELAQQKFDFGSAVGNMTVAAPDALQLSAFQFSGEPHVDSLMSFKQLGDRNAERRLVTNGHNKNTADGKTNIGAALRYAKDVVLTPEMGVRDSRVPKMIRISTDANSDDDAVSVARQLRAEGILIYIVAYEPPTGTLDLKQFYDIVGDRNHLMVIKDNNTEEARKKFTEDIISHFCQNPCDHVLHEHI
;
A
#
# COMPACT_ATOMS: atom_id res chain seq x y z
N MET A 1 3.67 2.65 -63.90
CA MET A 1 2.90 2.31 -62.68
C MET A 1 3.22 3.36 -61.62
N LYS A 2 2.34 4.35 -61.41
CA LYS A 2 2.51 5.38 -60.37
C LYS A 2 1.78 4.91 -59.11
N LEU A 3 2.51 4.66 -58.04
CA LEU A 3 1.96 4.27 -56.75
C LEU A 3 1.56 5.55 -55.98
N LEU A 4 0.26 5.76 -55.80
CA LEU A 4 -0.29 6.84 -54.98
C LEU A 4 -0.28 6.39 -53.52
N ILE A 5 0.48 7.08 -52.67
CA ILE A 5 0.48 6.90 -51.22
C ILE A 5 -0.63 7.78 -50.63
N PHE A 6 -1.68 7.17 -50.08
CA PHE A 6 -2.69 7.87 -49.31
C PHE A 6 -2.19 8.07 -47.88
N PHE A 7 -2.01 9.33 -47.47
CA PHE A 7 -1.85 9.70 -46.07
C PHE A 7 -3.23 9.66 -45.41
N VAL A 8 -3.45 8.71 -44.50
CA VAL A 8 -4.60 8.72 -43.59
C VAL A 8 -4.22 9.67 -42.44
N ALA A 9 -4.81 10.86 -42.42
CA ALA A 9 -4.71 11.75 -41.28
C ALA A 9 -5.58 11.18 -40.15
N ALA A 10 -4.93 10.56 -39.15
CA ALA A 10 -5.60 10.21 -37.91
C ALA A 10 -5.93 11.51 -37.14
N THR A 11 -7.20 11.90 -37.13
CA THR A 11 -7.68 12.96 -36.25
C THR A 11 -7.57 12.47 -34.81
N ALA A 12 -6.58 12.99 -34.08
CA ALA A 12 -6.50 12.82 -32.65
C ALA A 12 -7.76 13.43 -32.02
N VAL A 13 -8.66 12.59 -31.52
CA VAL A 13 -9.74 13.02 -30.64
C VAL A 13 -9.06 13.42 -29.33
N GLY A 14 -8.83 14.72 -29.15
CA GLY A 14 -8.36 15.25 -27.87
C GLY A 14 -9.38 14.91 -26.80
N TYR A 15 -9.02 14.05 -25.85
CA TYR A 15 -9.82 13.85 -24.65
C TYR A 15 -9.87 15.18 -23.92
N ALA A 16 -11.06 15.78 -23.80
CA ALA A 16 -11.26 16.98 -23.02
C ALA A 16 -10.98 16.65 -21.54
N SER A 17 -9.79 17.00 -21.06
CA SER A 17 -9.40 16.89 -19.66
C SER A 17 -10.07 17.99 -18.85
N GLY A 18 -10.99 17.63 -17.96
CA GLY A 18 -11.68 18.56 -17.08
C GLY A 18 -12.48 17.81 -16.01
N LEU A 19 -12.71 18.46 -14.86
CA LEU A 19 -13.48 17.90 -13.74
C LEU A 19 -14.83 17.38 -14.24
N GLN A 20 -15.20 16.16 -13.88
CA GLN A 20 -16.50 15.58 -14.21
C GLN A 20 -17.48 15.74 -13.06
N CYS A 21 -18.59 16.44 -13.25
CA CYS A 21 -19.64 16.57 -12.24
C CYS A 21 -20.93 15.91 -12.70
N LEU A 22 -21.73 15.42 -11.76
CA LEU A 22 -23.13 15.11 -12.05
C LEU A 22 -23.90 16.40 -12.26
N THR A 23 -24.72 16.46 -13.30
CA THR A 23 -25.63 17.57 -13.56
C THR A 23 -27.07 17.08 -13.60
N CYS A 24 -27.93 17.66 -12.76
CA CYS A 24 -29.33 17.27 -12.66
C CYS A 24 -30.16 18.32 -11.91
N GLN A 25 -31.48 18.24 -12.06
CA GLN A 25 -32.43 18.88 -11.16
C GLN A 25 -33.47 17.85 -10.72
N GLY A 26 -33.73 17.70 -9.42
CA GLY A 26 -34.63 16.66 -8.91
C GLY A 26 -35.40 17.04 -7.66
N ASN A 27 -36.40 16.23 -7.32
CA ASN A 27 -37.24 16.43 -6.13
C ASN A 27 -36.70 15.73 -4.87
N SER A 28 -35.60 14.98 -5.03
CA SER A 28 -34.80 14.38 -3.96
C SER A 28 -33.38 14.15 -4.50
N ILE A 29 -32.43 13.86 -3.61
CA ILE A 29 -31.05 13.54 -4.03
C ILE A 29 -31.05 12.26 -4.88
N ALA A 30 -31.77 11.23 -4.43
CA ALA A 30 -31.92 9.97 -5.16
C ALA A 30 -32.56 10.16 -6.54
N ASP A 31 -33.61 10.97 -6.65
CA ASP A 31 -34.23 11.32 -7.94
C ASP A 31 -33.25 12.06 -8.86
N CYS A 32 -32.52 13.05 -8.32
CA CYS A 32 -31.51 13.80 -9.09
C CYS A 32 -30.41 12.86 -9.62
N ASP A 33 -29.87 12.00 -8.76
CA ASP A 33 -28.80 11.07 -9.12
C ASP A 33 -29.24 10.04 -10.16
N LYS A 34 -30.48 9.54 -10.06
CA LYS A 34 -31.03 8.59 -11.02
C LYS A 34 -31.08 9.14 -12.45
N LYS A 35 -31.27 10.45 -12.61
CA LYS A 35 -31.35 11.14 -13.91
C LYS A 35 -30.14 12.01 -14.23
N ALA A 36 -29.08 11.93 -13.44
CA ALA A 36 -27.92 12.79 -13.62
C ALA A 36 -27.17 12.47 -14.90
N VAL A 37 -26.78 13.53 -15.60
CA VAL A 37 -25.86 13.46 -16.73
C VAL A 37 -24.46 13.73 -16.20
N LEU A 38 -23.50 12.89 -16.59
CA LEU A 38 -22.10 13.15 -16.29
C LEU A 38 -21.58 14.23 -17.25
N THR A 39 -21.17 15.36 -16.71
CA THR A 39 -20.74 16.53 -17.49
C THR A 39 -19.29 16.85 -17.19
N THR A 40 -18.46 16.93 -18.23
CA THR A 40 -17.12 17.51 -18.15
C THR A 40 -17.25 19.03 -18.05
N CYS A 41 -16.77 19.61 -16.95
CA CYS A 41 -16.88 21.04 -16.69
C CYS A 41 -15.98 21.87 -17.61
N PHE A 42 -16.42 23.09 -17.93
CA PHE A 42 -15.64 24.02 -18.74
C PHE A 42 -14.41 24.55 -17.99
N SER A 43 -13.44 25.08 -18.74
CA SER A 43 -12.28 25.76 -18.17
C SER A 43 -12.71 26.86 -17.18
N GLY A 44 -12.16 26.81 -15.97
CA GLY A 44 -12.52 27.69 -14.86
C GLY A 44 -13.65 27.17 -13.96
N GLN A 45 -14.36 26.10 -14.31
CA GLN A 45 -15.40 25.47 -13.49
C GLN A 45 -14.89 24.25 -12.72
N ASN A 46 -13.83 24.43 -11.93
CA ASN A 46 -13.15 23.36 -11.20
C ASN A 46 -13.83 23.00 -9.86
N ALA A 47 -15.17 23.05 -9.79
CA ALA A 47 -15.95 22.60 -8.64
C ALA A 47 -17.29 22.00 -9.06
N CYS A 48 -17.72 20.94 -8.38
CA CYS A 48 -19.08 20.44 -8.43
C CYS A 48 -19.90 21.08 -7.30
N GLU A 49 -21.02 21.69 -7.67
CA GLU A 49 -21.98 22.31 -6.75
C GLU A 49 -23.22 21.41 -6.61
N THR A 50 -23.68 21.22 -5.38
CA THR A 50 -25.00 20.64 -5.06
C THR A 50 -25.79 21.68 -4.27
N VAL A 51 -26.96 22.04 -4.75
CA VAL A 51 -27.92 22.91 -4.06
C VAL A 51 -29.12 22.09 -3.64
N VAL A 52 -29.50 22.16 -2.36
CA VAL A 52 -30.71 21.55 -1.81
C VAL A 52 -31.57 22.65 -1.23
N ARG A 53 -32.79 22.82 -1.77
CA ARG A 53 -33.77 23.78 -1.30
C ARG A 53 -35.01 23.06 -0.79
N ARG A 54 -35.41 23.38 0.44
CA ARG A 54 -36.65 22.95 1.08
C ARG A 54 -37.55 24.16 1.27
N THR A 55 -38.81 24.06 0.90
CA THR A 55 -39.79 25.13 1.12
C THR A 55 -41.16 24.52 1.40
N GLY A 56 -41.58 24.54 2.66
CA GLY A 56 -42.80 23.84 3.08
C GLY A 56 -42.65 22.33 2.89
N LYS A 57 -43.45 21.78 1.97
CA LYS A 57 -43.39 20.37 1.56
C LYS A 57 -42.53 20.14 0.30
N SER A 58 -42.05 21.21 -0.33
CA SER A 58 -41.29 21.13 -1.57
C SER A 58 -39.81 20.86 -1.29
N TYR A 59 -39.22 19.95 -2.05
CA TYR A 59 -37.79 19.61 -1.99
C TYR A 59 -37.23 19.69 -3.41
N HIS A 60 -36.15 20.46 -3.59
CA HIS A 60 -35.54 20.69 -4.89
C HIS A 60 -34.03 20.55 -4.79
N VAL A 61 -33.44 19.76 -5.69
CA VAL A 61 -32.00 19.51 -5.77
C VAL A 61 -31.50 20.00 -7.11
N ILE A 62 -30.35 20.66 -7.14
CA ILE A 62 -29.60 20.98 -8.35
C ILE A 62 -28.18 20.47 -8.16
N LYS A 63 -27.65 19.75 -9.15
CA LYS A 63 -26.23 19.40 -9.22
C LYS A 63 -25.66 20.03 -10.49
N GLN A 64 -24.50 20.69 -10.41
CA GLN A 64 -23.91 21.40 -11.54
C GLN A 64 -22.40 21.65 -11.44
N CYS A 65 -21.75 21.90 -12.57
CA CYS A 65 -20.41 22.49 -12.62
C CYS A 65 -20.45 23.97 -12.18
N LYS A 66 -19.43 24.41 -11.45
CA LYS A 66 -19.35 25.78 -10.94
C LYS A 66 -17.91 26.29 -10.86
N GLN A 67 -17.74 27.60 -10.99
CA GLN A 67 -16.49 28.25 -10.62
C GLN A 67 -16.21 28.04 -9.13
N PRO A 68 -14.98 27.66 -8.72
CA PRO A 68 -14.68 27.35 -7.32
C PRO A 68 -15.06 28.49 -6.36
N GLN A 69 -14.65 29.72 -6.65
CA GLN A 69 -14.94 30.86 -5.79
C GLN A 69 -16.44 31.19 -5.73
N ALA A 70 -17.16 31.03 -6.85
CA ALA A 70 -18.61 31.24 -6.89
C ALA A 70 -19.34 30.19 -6.04
N CYS A 71 -18.92 28.92 -6.12
CA CYS A 71 -19.46 27.86 -5.28
C CYS A 71 -19.22 28.16 -3.80
N LEU A 72 -17.98 28.55 -3.44
CA LEU A 72 -17.64 28.91 -2.05
C LEU A 72 -18.43 30.12 -1.56
N ASN A 73 -18.66 31.14 -2.40
CA ASN A 73 -19.48 32.30 -2.06
C ASN A 73 -20.95 31.90 -1.79
N ASN A 74 -21.49 30.95 -2.56
CA ASN A 74 -22.82 30.38 -2.30
C ASN A 74 -22.84 29.53 -1.02
N LYS A 75 -21.82 28.68 -0.79
CA LYS A 75 -21.68 27.86 0.43
C LYS A 75 -21.61 28.74 1.68
N LYS A 76 -20.96 29.91 1.63
CA LYS A 76 -20.93 30.87 2.75
C LYS A 76 -22.32 31.36 3.16
N GLN A 77 -23.32 31.34 2.26
CA GLN A 77 -24.70 31.71 2.61
C GLN A 77 -25.37 30.69 3.55
N ASN A 78 -24.88 29.45 3.60
CA ASN A 78 -25.44 28.41 4.44
C ASN A 78 -25.52 28.80 5.92
N SER A 79 -24.55 29.59 6.41
CA SER A 79 -24.47 30.04 7.81
C SER A 79 -25.16 31.38 8.08
N TYR A 80 -25.72 32.05 7.06
CA TYR A 80 -26.43 33.31 7.28
C TYR A 80 -27.70 33.08 8.12
N PRO A 81 -28.04 34.00 9.04
CA PRO A 81 -29.24 33.87 9.87
C PRO A 81 -30.53 33.75 9.04
N SER A 82 -31.41 32.84 9.46
CA SER A 82 -32.76 32.66 8.92
C SER A 82 -33.70 32.27 10.07
N GLY A 83 -34.45 33.26 10.58
CA GLY A 83 -35.26 33.09 11.80
C GLY A 83 -34.39 32.71 13.01
N PRO A 84 -34.74 31.68 13.79
CA PRO A 84 -33.93 31.21 14.92
C PRO A 84 -32.75 30.30 14.53
N SER A 85 -32.48 30.12 13.23
CA SER A 85 -31.42 29.23 12.74
C SER A 85 -30.63 29.86 11.59
N THR A 86 -30.00 29.04 10.75
CA THR A 86 -29.24 29.43 9.56
C THR A 86 -29.97 29.03 8.27
N GLN A 87 -29.57 29.57 7.11
CA GLN A 87 -30.21 29.21 5.84
C GLN A 87 -30.12 27.71 5.53
N CYS A 88 -28.99 27.06 5.83
CA CYS A 88 -28.83 25.62 5.67
C CYS A 88 -29.03 24.88 7.00
N ASN A 89 -30.21 24.29 7.18
CA ASN A 89 -30.53 23.45 8.32
C ASN A 89 -31.56 22.41 7.88
N SER A 90 -31.26 21.13 8.08
CA SER A 90 -32.14 20.04 7.64
C SER A 90 -33.40 19.87 8.51
N ASN A 91 -33.43 20.45 9.71
CA ASN A 91 -34.51 20.33 10.69
C ASN A 91 -35.59 21.42 10.56
N GLN A 92 -35.42 22.39 9.66
CA GLN A 92 -36.40 23.46 9.44
C GLN A 92 -37.21 23.26 8.15
N GLN A 93 -38.42 23.83 8.15
CA GLN A 93 -39.38 23.73 7.04
C GLN A 93 -38.91 24.45 5.76
N ASN A 94 -38.16 25.54 5.92
CA ASN A 94 -37.60 26.32 4.81
C ASN A 94 -36.08 26.35 4.95
N SER A 95 -35.35 25.70 4.05
CA SER A 95 -33.90 25.67 4.09
C SER A 95 -33.29 25.75 2.69
N PHE A 96 -32.13 26.37 2.60
CA PHE A 96 -31.32 26.45 1.40
C PHE A 96 -29.87 26.09 1.74
N CYS A 97 -29.40 24.98 1.18
CA CYS A 97 -28.07 24.43 1.41
C CYS A 97 -27.29 24.37 0.09
N THR A 98 -26.08 24.91 0.06
CA THR A 98 -25.14 24.78 -1.06
C THR A 98 -23.89 24.02 -0.63
N CYS A 99 -23.40 23.11 -1.46
CA CYS A 99 -22.28 22.24 -1.15
C CYS A 99 -21.32 22.18 -2.33
N CYS A 100 -20.02 22.15 -2.04
CA CYS A 100 -18.95 22.24 -3.03
C CYS A 100 -17.94 21.11 -2.83
N CYS A 101 -17.48 20.51 -3.92
CA CYS A 101 -16.38 19.54 -3.94
C CYS A 101 -15.60 19.65 -5.27
N ASN A 102 -14.40 19.08 -5.35
CA ASN A 102 -13.43 19.37 -6.44
C ASN A 102 -12.80 18.11 -7.07
N SER A 103 -13.40 16.93 -6.91
CA SER A 103 -12.96 15.69 -7.55
C SER A 103 -14.04 15.09 -8.45
N ASP A 104 -13.66 14.23 -9.39
CA ASP A 104 -14.60 13.66 -10.35
C ASP A 104 -15.75 12.94 -9.65
N LYS A 105 -16.98 13.27 -10.07
CA LYS A 105 -18.25 12.70 -9.58
C LYS A 105 -18.47 12.88 -8.09
N CYS A 106 -17.73 13.79 -7.45
CA CYS A 106 -17.78 13.99 -6.00
C CYS A 106 -19.15 14.42 -5.49
N ASN A 107 -20.01 14.97 -6.35
CA ASN A 107 -21.36 15.38 -6.01
C ASN A 107 -22.40 14.27 -6.14
N ARG A 108 -22.02 12.99 -6.31
CA ARG A 108 -22.94 11.84 -6.30
C ARG A 108 -23.34 11.44 -4.88
N GLY A 109 -24.60 11.00 -4.72
CA GLY A 109 -25.13 10.55 -3.45
C GLY A 109 -25.43 11.70 -2.49
N ASP A 110 -25.73 11.34 -1.25
CA ASP A 110 -25.88 12.28 -0.15
C ASP A 110 -24.50 12.87 0.17
N LEU A 111 -24.27 14.10 -0.27
CA LEU A 111 -23.11 14.85 0.17
C LEU A 111 -23.38 15.37 1.58
N LYS A 112 -22.54 14.99 2.54
CA LYS A 112 -22.53 15.57 3.88
C LYS A 112 -21.97 16.99 3.81
N CYS A 113 -22.75 17.91 3.26
CA CYS A 113 -22.55 19.33 3.50
C CYS A 113 -22.68 19.46 5.01
N ASN A 114 -21.61 19.77 5.76
CA ASN A 114 -21.68 19.79 7.22
C ASN A 114 -22.95 20.52 7.68
N LEU A 115 -23.94 19.72 8.10
CA LEU A 115 -25.29 20.18 8.44
C LEU A 115 -25.31 20.79 9.86
N GLU A 116 -24.15 20.83 10.51
CA GLU A 116 -23.91 21.61 11.73
C GLU A 116 -22.88 22.71 11.43
N PRO A 117 -23.25 24.00 11.54
CA PRO A 117 -22.32 25.11 11.47
C PRO A 117 -21.15 24.89 12.42
N GLY A 118 -19.93 25.07 11.93
CA GLY A 118 -18.72 25.00 12.74
C GLY A 118 -18.45 23.62 13.30
N THR A 119 -18.48 22.56 12.47
CA THR A 119 -17.95 21.24 12.85
C THR A 119 -17.12 20.59 11.74
N CYS A 120 -16.08 19.85 12.13
CA CYS A 120 -15.23 19.01 11.28
C CYS A 120 -15.65 17.55 11.32
N ALA A 121 -15.07 16.70 10.47
CA ALA A 121 -15.28 15.25 10.57
C ALA A 121 -14.79 14.72 11.93
N LYS A 122 -15.56 13.86 12.58
CA LYS A 122 -15.12 13.21 13.83
C LYS A 122 -13.94 12.29 13.54
N HIS A 123 -12.91 12.34 14.39
CA HIS A 123 -11.84 11.35 14.37
C HIS A 123 -12.40 9.94 14.68
N PRO A 124 -11.73 8.87 14.22
CA PRO A 124 -12.08 7.50 14.60
C PRO A 124 -12.19 7.35 16.12
N ALA A 125 -13.11 6.50 16.58
CA ALA A 125 -13.29 6.26 18.01
C ALA A 125 -12.07 5.59 18.66
N VAL A 126 -11.25 4.92 17.86
CA VAL A 126 -10.02 4.24 18.28
C VAL A 126 -8.85 4.90 17.55
N PHE A 127 -7.85 5.36 18.31
CA PHE A 127 -6.58 5.80 17.78
C PHE A 127 -5.54 4.73 18.07
N SER A 128 -5.24 3.89 17.09
CA SER A 128 -4.41 2.72 17.31
C SER A 128 -3.02 3.09 17.86
N HIS A 129 -2.61 2.38 18.92
CA HIS A 129 -1.37 2.64 19.66
C HIS A 129 -1.24 4.07 20.20
N GLY A 130 -2.35 4.72 20.50
CA GLY A 130 -2.35 6.05 21.08
C GLY A 130 -3.68 6.45 21.69
N ASP A 131 -3.74 7.69 22.12
CA ASP A 131 -4.95 8.36 22.54
C ASP A 131 -4.99 9.77 21.93
N PHE A 132 -6.18 10.37 21.92
CA PHE A 132 -6.33 11.77 21.59
C PHE A 132 -7.42 12.42 22.44
N SER A 133 -7.26 13.72 22.66
CA SER A 133 -8.26 14.53 23.36
C SER A 133 -8.51 15.81 22.59
N CYS A 134 -9.78 16.22 22.50
CA CYS A 134 -10.18 17.43 21.79
C CYS A 134 -10.81 18.42 22.77
N SER A 135 -10.39 19.68 22.68
CA SER A 135 -10.90 20.78 23.51
C SER A 135 -12.43 20.92 23.46
N ASN A 136 -13.05 20.86 22.27
CA ASN A 136 -14.51 20.90 22.09
C ASN A 136 -15.00 19.91 21.01
N ASN A 137 -14.61 18.64 21.13
CA ASN A 137 -14.89 17.59 20.14
C ASN A 137 -14.43 18.02 18.74
N ASN A 138 -15.35 18.00 17.77
CA ASN A 138 -15.12 18.37 16.39
C ASN A 138 -15.71 19.76 16.05
N LEU A 139 -15.98 20.63 17.03
CA LEU A 139 -16.48 21.99 16.76
C LEU A 139 -15.38 22.90 16.16
N GLU A 140 -15.75 23.93 15.42
CA GLU A 140 -14.83 24.95 14.88
C GLU A 140 -14.01 25.59 15.99
N GLY A 141 -12.72 25.80 15.74
CA GLY A 141 -11.76 26.28 16.72
C GLY A 141 -11.29 25.21 17.71
N SER A 142 -11.88 24.00 17.72
CA SER A 142 -11.38 22.90 18.54
C SER A 142 -10.01 22.48 18.07
N THR A 143 -9.08 22.37 19.00
CA THR A 143 -7.82 21.67 18.81
C THR A 143 -7.91 20.30 19.47
N CYS A 144 -7.53 19.27 18.72
CA CYS A 144 -7.29 17.91 19.20
C CYS A 144 -5.79 17.70 19.36
N GLU A 145 -5.38 17.04 20.43
CA GLU A 145 -4.01 16.66 20.75
C GLU A 145 -3.91 15.14 20.82
N PHE A 146 -2.91 14.59 20.16
CA PHE A 146 -2.66 13.16 19.96
C PHE A 146 -1.38 12.75 20.67
N SER A 147 -1.43 11.60 21.33
CA SER A 147 -0.29 10.97 21.98
C SER A 147 -0.22 9.50 21.61
N CYS A 148 0.98 8.93 21.60
CA CYS A 148 1.17 7.50 21.37
C CYS A 148 1.40 6.77 22.68
N THR A 149 0.87 5.56 22.78
CA THR A 149 0.96 4.66 23.91
C THR A 149 1.72 3.39 23.52
N GLY A 150 2.49 2.85 24.46
CA GLY A 150 3.29 1.65 24.25
C GLY A 150 4.73 1.96 23.85
N ASP A 151 5.62 1.03 24.18
CA ASP A 151 7.04 1.18 23.88
C ASP A 151 7.26 1.14 22.36
N ASN A 152 8.07 2.07 21.85
CA ASN A 152 8.52 2.17 20.45
C ASN A 152 7.56 2.81 19.43
N TYR A 153 6.41 3.34 19.85
CA TYR A 153 5.54 4.14 18.98
C TYR A 153 5.80 5.64 19.15
N ALA A 154 5.79 6.37 18.04
CA ALA A 154 5.94 7.81 18.01
C ALA A 154 4.96 8.44 17.00
N ILE A 155 4.64 9.72 17.24
CA ILE A 155 3.76 10.50 16.35
C ILE A 155 4.44 10.68 15.00
N TYR A 156 3.73 10.31 13.93
CA TYR A 156 4.12 10.56 12.55
C TYR A 156 3.02 11.33 11.79
N PRO A 157 3.38 12.39 11.03
CA PRO A 157 4.70 13.00 10.93
C PRO A 157 5.17 13.62 12.26
N ALA A 158 6.48 13.63 12.50
CA ALA A 158 7.03 14.18 13.73
C ALA A 158 6.64 15.66 13.90
N GLY A 159 6.13 16.01 15.08
CA GLY A 159 5.64 17.37 15.39
C GLY A 159 4.16 17.61 15.05
N ASN A 160 3.48 16.71 14.33
CA ASN A 160 2.05 16.83 14.02
C ASN A 160 1.17 16.26 15.15
N GLN A 161 1.42 16.67 16.38
CA GLN A 161 0.71 16.18 17.57
C GLN A 161 -0.67 16.81 17.75
N THR A 162 -0.99 17.86 17.00
CA THR A 162 -2.27 18.56 17.15
C THR A 162 -2.93 18.79 15.80
N THR A 163 -4.25 18.89 15.77
CA THR A 163 -4.98 19.45 14.63
C THR A 163 -6.12 20.33 15.09
N THR A 164 -6.44 21.38 14.33
CA THR A 164 -7.46 22.37 14.64
C THR A 164 -8.58 22.34 13.61
N CYS A 165 -9.82 22.31 14.07
CA CYS A 165 -10.99 22.36 13.22
C CYS A 165 -11.22 23.77 12.69
N LEU A 166 -11.25 23.93 11.37
CA LEU A 166 -11.45 25.20 10.69
C LEU A 166 -12.93 25.44 10.39
N GLY A 167 -13.31 26.71 10.22
CA GLY A 167 -14.69 27.12 9.91
C GLY A 167 -15.20 26.73 8.53
N ASP A 168 -14.34 26.16 7.67
CA ASP A 168 -14.74 25.59 6.39
C ASP A 168 -15.22 24.12 6.50
N GLY A 169 -15.10 23.54 7.69
CA GLY A 169 -15.48 22.17 8.02
C GLY A 169 -14.35 21.14 7.85
N GLN A 170 -13.10 21.58 7.70
CA GLN A 170 -11.92 20.72 7.58
C GLN A 170 -10.97 20.90 8.77
N TRP A 171 -10.23 19.83 9.07
CA TRP A 171 -9.06 19.93 9.95
C TRP A 171 -7.93 20.63 9.21
N ASN A 172 -7.16 21.49 9.89
CA ASN A 172 -6.04 22.21 9.28
C ASN A 172 -4.92 21.29 8.76
N GLN A 173 -4.83 20.08 9.32
CA GLN A 173 -3.97 19.01 8.87
C GLN A 173 -4.62 17.66 9.21
N PRO A 174 -4.26 16.56 8.50
CA PRO A 174 -4.74 15.23 8.86
C PRO A 174 -4.33 14.86 10.29
N ALA A 175 -5.12 13.98 10.94
CA ALA A 175 -4.68 13.36 12.18
C ALA A 175 -3.36 12.60 11.94
N PRO A 176 -2.40 12.65 12.89
CA PRO A 176 -1.20 11.83 12.81
C PRO A 176 -1.57 10.36 12.95
N CYS A 177 -0.56 9.50 12.83
CA CYS A 177 -0.64 8.11 13.29
C CYS A 177 0.42 7.86 14.35
N CYS A 178 0.22 6.82 15.15
CA CYS A 178 1.27 6.24 15.96
C CYS A 178 1.98 5.18 15.14
N ALA A 179 3.23 5.47 14.80
CA ALA A 179 4.05 4.60 13.98
C ALA A 179 5.34 4.22 14.69
N ARG A 180 5.90 3.07 14.30
CA ARG A 180 7.21 2.62 14.76
C ARG A 180 8.30 3.09 13.79
N PRO A 181 9.53 3.32 14.28
CA PRO A 181 10.65 3.61 13.40
C PRO A 181 10.95 2.41 12.49
N CYS A 182 11.16 2.67 11.21
CA CYS A 182 11.61 1.67 10.25
C CYS A 182 12.88 2.19 9.60
N PRO A 183 14.06 1.62 9.90
CA PRO A 183 14.36 0.49 10.81
C PRO A 183 14.11 0.78 12.31
N PRO A 184 13.95 -0.23 13.20
CA PRO A 184 14.15 -1.67 12.96
C PRO A 184 12.86 -2.48 12.74
N TYR A 185 11.70 -1.84 12.63
CA TYR A 185 10.42 -2.55 12.51
C TYR A 185 9.98 -2.71 11.05
N PHE A 186 10.58 -3.67 10.34
CA PHE A 186 10.15 -4.00 8.99
C PHE A 186 8.95 -4.96 9.03
N LEU A 187 7.83 -4.60 8.41
CA LEU A 187 6.62 -5.44 8.40
C LEU A 187 6.50 -6.23 7.09
N TYR A 188 7.05 -7.44 7.07
CA TYR A 188 6.85 -8.40 5.96
C TYR A 188 7.16 -9.83 6.39
N ASP A 189 6.62 -10.80 5.65
CA ASP A 189 6.98 -12.21 5.78
C ASP A 189 7.96 -12.60 4.67
N SER A 190 9.07 -13.23 5.04
CA SER A 190 10.12 -13.64 4.12
C SER A 190 10.27 -15.15 4.08
N VAL A 191 10.28 -15.72 2.89
CA VAL A 191 10.69 -17.11 2.67
C VAL A 191 12.04 -17.11 1.98
N THR A 192 13.06 -17.69 2.62
CA THR A 192 14.36 -17.91 1.98
C THR A 192 14.51 -19.34 1.50
N MET A 193 14.82 -19.48 0.22
CA MET A 193 15.10 -20.75 -0.44
C MET A 193 16.59 -20.86 -0.69
N PHE A 194 17.26 -21.81 -0.04
CA PHE A 194 18.70 -22.03 -0.21
C PHE A 194 18.93 -23.21 -1.17
N HIS A 195 19.64 -22.97 -2.27
CA HIS A 195 20.12 -24.06 -3.10
C HIS A 195 21.19 -24.84 -2.31
N SER A 196 20.99 -26.15 -2.17
CA SER A 196 21.79 -27.05 -1.31
C SER A 196 23.22 -27.29 -1.81
N SER A 197 23.55 -26.85 -3.02
CA SER A 197 24.89 -26.93 -3.59
C SER A 197 25.87 -25.98 -2.87
N PHE A 198 27.16 -26.31 -2.99
CA PHE A 198 28.30 -25.52 -2.48
C PHE A 198 28.23 -25.22 -0.96
N PRO A 199 28.44 -26.24 -0.10
CA PRO A 199 28.54 -26.04 1.34
C PRO A 199 29.66 -25.09 1.75
N GLU A 200 30.68 -24.92 0.89
CA GLU A 200 31.75 -23.93 1.07
C GLU A 200 31.22 -22.48 1.12
N LEU A 201 30.10 -22.19 0.45
CA LEU A 201 29.45 -20.89 0.43
C LEU A 201 28.43 -20.71 1.57
N ALA A 202 28.23 -21.71 2.44
CA ALA A 202 27.23 -21.66 3.50
C ALA A 202 27.39 -20.44 4.42
N GLN A 203 28.61 -20.16 4.87
CA GLN A 203 28.86 -19.01 5.74
C GLN A 203 28.50 -17.69 5.04
N GLN A 204 28.84 -17.56 3.76
CA GLN A 204 28.53 -16.37 2.98
C GLN A 204 27.01 -16.22 2.71
N LYS A 205 26.32 -17.33 2.45
CA LYS A 205 24.84 -17.39 2.32
C LYS A 205 24.17 -16.90 3.60
N PHE A 206 24.68 -17.30 4.77
CA PHE A 206 24.19 -16.84 6.06
C PHE A 206 24.52 -15.37 6.32
N ASP A 207 25.76 -14.96 6.08
CA ASP A 207 26.22 -13.59 6.33
C ASP A 207 25.45 -12.56 5.50
N PHE A 208 25.11 -12.88 4.25
CA PHE A 208 24.28 -12.01 3.41
C PHE A 208 22.91 -11.74 4.05
N GLY A 209 22.21 -12.79 4.51
CA GLY A 209 20.91 -12.66 5.19
C GLY A 209 21.02 -11.95 6.54
N SER A 210 22.14 -12.15 7.24
CA SER A 210 22.39 -11.56 8.56
C SER A 210 22.39 -10.03 8.54
N ALA A 211 22.71 -9.42 7.39
CA ALA A 211 22.75 -7.97 7.21
C ALA A 211 21.39 -7.31 7.49
N VAL A 212 20.34 -7.81 6.85
CA VAL A 212 18.96 -7.34 7.09
C VAL A 212 18.51 -7.77 8.48
N GLY A 213 18.85 -8.98 8.90
CA GLY A 213 18.56 -9.50 10.24
C GLY A 213 19.13 -8.65 11.39
N ASN A 214 20.24 -7.95 11.19
CA ASN A 214 20.84 -7.06 12.20
C ASN A 214 20.21 -5.67 12.23
N MET A 215 19.53 -5.27 11.14
CA MET A 215 18.86 -3.97 11.04
C MET A 215 17.40 -4.03 11.48
N THR A 216 16.82 -5.23 11.51
CA THR A 216 15.42 -5.47 11.85
C THR A 216 15.29 -6.23 13.16
N VAL A 217 14.09 -6.19 13.74
CA VAL A 217 13.67 -7.16 14.76
C VAL A 217 12.81 -8.26 14.13
N ALA A 218 13.03 -9.50 14.55
CA ALA A 218 12.14 -10.62 14.24
C ALA A 218 11.11 -10.75 15.36
N ALA A 219 9.85 -10.45 15.06
CA ALA A 219 8.77 -10.38 16.04
C ALA A 219 7.40 -10.66 15.38
N PRO A 220 6.36 -11.02 16.15
CA PRO A 220 5.02 -11.27 15.62
C PRO A 220 4.48 -10.12 14.76
N ASP A 221 4.81 -8.88 15.14
CA ASP A 221 4.37 -7.64 14.51
C ASP A 221 5.46 -6.99 13.64
N ALA A 222 6.59 -7.66 13.34
CA ALA A 222 7.69 -7.13 12.53
C ALA A 222 8.11 -8.14 11.45
N LEU A 223 9.40 -8.43 11.29
CA LEU A 223 9.85 -9.42 10.32
C LEU A 223 9.50 -10.82 10.82
N GLN A 224 8.87 -11.63 9.96
CA GLN A 224 8.79 -13.08 10.17
C GLN A 224 9.54 -13.81 9.07
N LEU A 225 10.28 -14.85 9.45
CA LEU A 225 11.17 -15.58 8.56
C LEU A 225 10.73 -17.04 8.48
N SER A 226 10.75 -17.57 7.27
CA SER A 226 10.74 -18.99 6.98
C SER A 226 11.89 -19.30 6.02
N ALA A 227 12.43 -20.51 6.09
CA ALA A 227 13.48 -20.93 5.20
C ALA A 227 13.44 -22.43 4.94
N PHE A 228 13.91 -22.85 3.77
CA PHE A 228 14.13 -24.25 3.44
C PHE A 228 15.22 -24.38 2.36
N GLN A 229 15.78 -25.57 2.24
CA GLN A 229 16.74 -25.92 1.20
C GLN A 229 16.04 -26.58 -0.01
N PHE A 230 16.61 -26.46 -1.20
CA PHE A 230 16.13 -27.17 -2.39
C PHE A 230 17.28 -27.61 -3.30
N SER A 231 17.02 -28.60 -4.16
CA SER A 231 17.85 -28.97 -5.31
C SER A 231 16.94 -29.29 -6.51
N GLY A 232 16.83 -30.55 -6.94
CA GLY A 232 15.79 -30.95 -7.90
C GLY A 232 14.41 -30.98 -7.26
N GLU A 233 14.34 -31.09 -5.94
CA GLU A 233 13.10 -31.02 -5.15
C GLU A 233 13.30 -30.18 -3.87
N PRO A 234 12.23 -29.66 -3.25
CA PRO A 234 12.28 -29.03 -1.94
C PRO A 234 12.63 -30.05 -0.83
N HIS A 235 13.57 -29.71 0.04
CA HIS A 235 13.94 -30.55 1.19
C HIS A 235 13.01 -30.27 2.37
N VAL A 236 11.91 -31.03 2.48
CA VAL A 236 10.86 -30.81 3.48
C VAL A 236 11.34 -30.91 4.94
N ASP A 237 12.38 -31.71 5.18
CA ASP A 237 13.03 -31.89 6.48
C ASP A 237 13.86 -30.68 6.92
N SER A 238 14.20 -29.79 5.99
CA SER A 238 14.91 -28.53 6.23
C SER A 238 13.99 -27.33 6.51
N LEU A 239 12.66 -27.53 6.57
CA LEU A 239 11.73 -26.41 6.66
C LEU A 239 11.70 -25.79 8.07
N MET A 240 12.10 -24.52 8.14
CA MET A 240 11.80 -23.62 9.25
C MET A 240 10.52 -22.86 8.95
N SER A 241 9.43 -23.17 9.65
CA SER A 241 8.15 -22.45 9.54
C SER A 241 8.19 -21.08 10.23
N PHE A 242 7.27 -20.17 9.89
CA PHE A 242 7.13 -18.85 10.54
C PHE A 242 6.87 -18.94 12.05
N LYS A 243 6.40 -20.09 12.57
CA LYS A 243 6.23 -20.32 14.01
C LYS A 243 7.54 -20.35 14.81
N GLN A 244 8.70 -20.47 14.15
CA GLN A 244 10.02 -20.51 14.78
C GLN A 244 10.67 -19.11 14.86
N LEU A 245 9.87 -18.08 15.15
CA LEU A 245 10.27 -16.67 15.14
C LEU A 245 11.58 -16.43 15.92
N GLY A 246 12.53 -15.76 15.28
CA GLY A 246 13.75 -15.28 15.95
C GLY A 246 14.82 -16.35 16.24
N ASP A 247 14.63 -17.63 15.88
CA ASP A 247 15.70 -18.63 16.00
C ASP A 247 16.76 -18.46 14.89
N ARG A 248 17.64 -17.46 15.05
CA ARG A 248 18.79 -17.25 14.15
C ARG A 248 19.73 -18.45 14.13
N ASN A 249 19.75 -19.25 15.19
CA ASN A 249 20.54 -20.47 15.21
C ASN A 249 19.90 -21.55 14.34
N ALA A 250 18.56 -21.62 14.22
CA ALA A 250 17.88 -22.48 13.25
C ALA A 250 18.25 -22.08 11.83
N GLU A 251 18.13 -20.80 11.46
CA GLU A 251 18.55 -20.34 10.13
C GLU A 251 20.02 -20.66 9.88
N ARG A 252 20.90 -20.41 10.86
CA ARG A 252 22.31 -20.77 10.75
C ARG A 252 22.50 -22.27 10.52
N ARG A 253 21.84 -23.12 11.29
CA ARG A 253 21.87 -24.59 11.12
C ARG A 253 21.35 -25.00 9.74
N LEU A 254 20.29 -24.37 9.24
CA LEU A 254 19.77 -24.66 7.90
C LEU A 254 20.77 -24.35 6.82
N VAL A 255 21.55 -23.28 6.95
CA VAL A 255 22.54 -22.92 5.94
C VAL A 255 23.83 -23.75 6.09
N THR A 256 24.27 -24.03 7.32
CA THR A 256 25.55 -24.71 7.59
C THR A 256 25.46 -26.23 7.59
N ASN A 257 24.34 -26.80 8.05
CA ASN A 257 24.12 -28.24 8.02
C ASN A 257 23.49 -28.56 6.66
N GLY A 258 24.33 -28.53 5.62
CA GLY A 258 23.90 -28.90 4.27
C GLY A 258 23.23 -30.27 4.31
N HIS A 259 21.97 -30.36 3.90
CA HIS A 259 21.38 -31.65 3.56
C HIS A 259 22.17 -32.16 2.36
N ASN A 260 23.03 -33.14 2.63
CA ASN A 260 24.01 -33.58 1.65
C ASN A 260 23.27 -34.25 0.49
N LYS A 261 23.62 -33.78 -0.71
CA LYS A 261 23.31 -34.27 -2.05
C LYS A 261 22.07 -33.64 -2.66
N ASN A 262 22.31 -32.90 -3.74
CA ASN A 262 21.58 -33.04 -5.00
C ASN A 262 20.68 -34.27 -4.95
N THR A 263 19.38 -34.10 -5.17
CA THR A 263 18.54 -35.20 -5.64
C THR A 263 19.35 -36.03 -6.65
N ALA A 264 19.17 -37.36 -6.68
CA ALA A 264 20.00 -38.27 -7.48
C ALA A 264 20.10 -37.91 -8.98
N ASP A 265 19.27 -36.98 -9.46
CA ASP A 265 19.24 -36.42 -10.81
C ASP A 265 20.18 -35.22 -11.05
N GLY A 266 20.79 -34.63 -10.03
CA GLY A 266 21.76 -33.53 -10.16
C GLY A 266 21.16 -32.19 -10.61
N LYS A 267 19.84 -32.01 -10.50
CA LYS A 267 19.13 -30.83 -11.00
C LYS A 267 19.01 -29.70 -9.98
N THR A 268 18.75 -28.51 -10.50
CA THR A 268 18.37 -27.32 -9.75
C THR A 268 17.00 -26.84 -10.26
N ASN A 269 15.91 -27.16 -9.55
CA ASN A 269 14.55 -26.82 -9.96
C ASN A 269 14.00 -25.67 -9.10
N ILE A 270 14.31 -24.42 -9.47
CA ILE A 270 13.80 -23.22 -8.78
C ILE A 270 12.26 -23.14 -8.93
N GLY A 271 11.68 -23.58 -10.04
CA GLY A 271 10.23 -23.55 -10.27
C GLY A 271 9.46 -24.47 -9.32
N ALA A 272 9.95 -25.69 -9.10
CA ALA A 272 9.42 -26.61 -8.09
C ALA A 272 9.50 -26.02 -6.69
N ALA A 273 10.63 -25.40 -6.35
CA ALA A 273 10.84 -24.80 -5.05
C ALA A 273 9.96 -23.54 -4.84
N LEU A 274 9.72 -22.73 -5.86
CA LEU A 274 8.77 -21.61 -5.83
C LEU A 274 7.32 -22.08 -5.63
N ARG A 275 6.91 -23.18 -6.28
CA ARG A 275 5.59 -23.80 -6.05
C ARG A 275 5.45 -24.28 -4.61
N TYR A 276 6.47 -24.92 -4.06
CA TYR A 276 6.47 -25.34 -2.66
C TYR A 276 6.37 -24.15 -1.70
N ALA A 277 7.10 -23.06 -1.96
CA ALA A 277 6.98 -21.84 -1.19
C ALA A 277 5.54 -21.30 -1.19
N LYS A 278 4.88 -21.32 -2.35
CA LYS A 278 3.47 -20.90 -2.50
C LYS A 278 2.49 -21.81 -1.76
N ASP A 279 2.52 -23.09 -2.10
CA ASP A 279 1.44 -24.03 -1.81
C ASP A 279 1.56 -24.65 -0.42
N VAL A 280 2.75 -24.56 0.20
CA VAL A 280 3.03 -25.15 1.51
C VAL A 280 3.52 -24.10 2.50
N VAL A 281 4.53 -23.31 2.17
CA VAL A 281 5.21 -22.44 3.14
C VAL A 281 4.40 -21.17 3.43
N LEU A 282 3.85 -20.52 2.40
CA LEU A 282 3.03 -19.31 2.50
C LEU A 282 1.57 -19.66 2.83
N THR A 283 1.36 -20.54 3.81
CA THR A 283 0.03 -20.95 4.27
C THR A 283 -0.18 -20.62 5.75
N PRO A 284 -1.43 -20.37 6.19
CA PRO A 284 -1.74 -20.10 7.59
C PRO A 284 -1.27 -21.23 8.53
N GLU A 285 -1.28 -22.48 8.07
CA GLU A 285 -0.81 -23.65 8.79
C GLU A 285 0.67 -23.53 9.18
N MET A 286 1.47 -22.86 8.34
CA MET A 286 2.89 -22.60 8.57
C MET A 286 3.15 -21.28 9.32
N GLY A 287 2.10 -20.54 9.65
CA GLY A 287 2.16 -19.32 10.45
C GLY A 287 2.39 -18.04 9.65
N VAL A 288 2.21 -18.06 8.33
CA VAL A 288 2.27 -16.83 7.53
C VAL A 288 1.14 -15.89 7.96
N ARG A 289 1.39 -14.57 7.96
CA ARG A 289 0.35 -13.58 8.25
C ARG A 289 -0.56 -13.40 7.04
N ASP A 290 -1.71 -12.78 7.24
CA ASP A 290 -2.68 -12.57 6.15
C ASP A 290 -2.16 -11.66 5.02
N SER A 291 -2.99 -11.48 4.00
CA SER A 291 -2.66 -10.78 2.76
C SER A 291 -2.35 -9.29 2.92
N ARG A 292 -2.64 -8.65 4.07
CA ARG A 292 -2.25 -7.26 4.33
C ARG A 292 -0.76 -7.12 4.62
N VAL A 293 -0.12 -8.19 5.09
CA VAL A 293 1.33 -8.19 5.32
C VAL A 293 2.03 -8.59 4.02
N PRO A 294 2.91 -7.72 3.46
CA PRO A 294 3.69 -8.05 2.27
C PRO A 294 4.47 -9.35 2.39
N LYS A 295 4.59 -10.08 1.29
CA LYS A 295 5.36 -11.33 1.21
C LYS A 295 6.54 -11.17 0.28
N MET A 296 7.67 -11.75 0.66
CA MET A 296 8.88 -11.77 -0.13
C MET A 296 9.48 -13.18 -0.16
N ILE A 297 9.96 -13.60 -1.34
CA ILE A 297 10.74 -14.82 -1.52
C ILE A 297 12.16 -14.42 -1.92
N ARG A 298 13.15 -14.90 -1.16
CA ARG A 298 14.57 -14.77 -1.50
C ARG A 298 15.10 -16.12 -1.96
N ILE A 299 15.60 -16.19 -3.19
CA ILE A 299 16.28 -17.37 -3.72
C ILE A 299 17.78 -17.14 -3.58
N SER A 300 18.46 -18.02 -2.85
CA SER A 300 19.91 -18.04 -2.70
C SER A 300 20.45 -19.21 -3.53
N THR A 301 21.06 -18.94 -4.67
CA THR A 301 21.46 -19.96 -5.65
C THR A 301 22.81 -19.66 -6.29
N ASP A 302 23.45 -20.68 -6.81
CA ASP A 302 24.71 -20.64 -7.58
C ASP A 302 24.57 -21.38 -8.92
N ALA A 303 23.34 -21.75 -9.28
CA ALA A 303 23.01 -22.45 -10.51
C ALA A 303 21.72 -21.90 -11.14
N ASN A 304 21.61 -22.11 -12.45
CA ASN A 304 20.42 -21.81 -13.24
C ASN A 304 19.32 -22.84 -12.92
N SER A 305 18.07 -22.46 -13.15
CA SER A 305 16.96 -23.40 -13.06
C SER A 305 16.94 -24.35 -14.26
N ASP A 306 16.75 -25.64 -14.02
CA ASP A 306 16.54 -26.69 -15.01
C ASP A 306 15.06 -26.85 -15.41
N ASP A 307 14.14 -26.28 -14.62
CA ASP A 307 12.70 -26.26 -14.87
C ASP A 307 12.16 -24.85 -15.19
N ASP A 308 10.87 -24.76 -15.52
CA ASP A 308 10.20 -23.49 -15.86
C ASP A 308 9.89 -22.63 -14.62
N ALA A 309 10.94 -22.07 -14.03
CA ALA A 309 10.84 -21.15 -12.90
C ALA A 309 10.19 -19.81 -13.27
N VAL A 310 10.37 -19.34 -14.52
CA VAL A 310 9.87 -18.05 -14.99
C VAL A 310 8.35 -18.00 -14.96
N SER A 311 7.68 -19.06 -15.42
CA SER A 311 6.21 -19.13 -15.42
C SER A 311 5.64 -19.07 -13.99
N VAL A 312 6.21 -19.85 -13.06
CA VAL A 312 5.80 -19.86 -11.64
C VAL A 312 6.04 -18.49 -11.00
N ALA A 313 7.22 -17.90 -11.22
CA ALA A 313 7.58 -16.61 -10.67
C ALA A 313 6.66 -15.48 -11.16
N ARG A 314 6.21 -15.52 -12.42
CA ARG A 314 5.22 -14.54 -12.94
C ARG A 314 3.90 -14.62 -12.20
N GLN A 315 3.43 -15.82 -11.84
CA GLN A 315 2.19 -15.98 -11.07
C GLN A 315 2.32 -15.39 -9.67
N LEU A 316 3.42 -15.72 -8.97
CA LEU A 316 3.72 -15.18 -7.65
C LEU A 316 3.81 -13.66 -7.64
N ARG A 317 4.48 -13.06 -8.64
CA ARG A 317 4.55 -11.59 -8.78
C ARG A 317 3.18 -10.96 -9.06
N ALA A 318 2.33 -11.63 -9.84
CA ALA A 318 0.96 -11.16 -10.08
C ALA A 318 0.09 -11.20 -8.80
N GLU A 319 0.44 -12.05 -7.84
CA GLU A 319 -0.15 -12.10 -6.49
C GLU A 319 0.48 -11.08 -5.52
N GLY A 320 1.40 -10.23 -5.99
CA GLY A 320 2.05 -9.19 -5.18
C GLY A 320 3.25 -9.66 -4.36
N ILE A 321 3.76 -10.87 -4.61
CA ILE A 321 4.93 -11.42 -3.91
C ILE A 321 6.20 -10.90 -4.56
N LEU A 322 7.06 -10.24 -3.77
CA LEU A 322 8.36 -9.79 -4.22
C LEU A 322 9.33 -10.98 -4.31
N ILE A 323 10.09 -11.07 -5.40
CA ILE A 323 11.06 -12.16 -5.60
C ILE A 323 12.45 -11.55 -5.77
N TYR A 324 13.37 -11.95 -4.91
CA TYR A 324 14.78 -11.60 -4.97
C TYR A 324 15.63 -12.83 -5.30
N ILE A 325 16.69 -12.63 -6.06
CA ILE A 325 17.74 -13.64 -6.25
C ILE A 325 19.05 -13.09 -5.71
N VAL A 326 19.68 -13.87 -4.84
CA VAL A 326 21.09 -13.75 -4.47
C VAL A 326 21.84 -14.86 -5.18
N ALA A 327 22.49 -14.50 -6.27
CA ALA A 327 23.22 -15.41 -7.14
C ALA A 327 24.71 -15.39 -6.78
N TYR A 328 25.27 -16.55 -6.44
CA TYR A 328 26.69 -16.72 -6.15
C TYR A 328 27.38 -17.27 -7.38
N GLU A 329 28.44 -16.61 -7.84
CA GLU A 329 29.20 -17.07 -9.00
C GLU A 329 29.84 -18.44 -8.71
N PRO A 330 29.50 -19.50 -9.46
CA PRO A 330 30.08 -20.82 -9.23
C PRO A 330 31.53 -20.85 -9.73
N PRO A 331 32.39 -21.72 -9.17
CA PRO A 331 33.77 -21.88 -9.62
C PRO A 331 33.90 -22.32 -11.10
N THR A 332 32.86 -22.98 -11.61
CA THR A 332 32.79 -23.49 -12.99
C THR A 332 31.38 -23.34 -13.54
N GLY A 333 31.25 -23.07 -14.84
CA GLY A 333 29.97 -22.81 -15.50
C GLY A 333 29.67 -21.31 -15.60
N THR A 334 28.47 -20.97 -16.08
CA THR A 334 28.02 -19.58 -16.21
C THR A 334 26.56 -19.46 -15.82
N LEU A 335 26.22 -18.38 -15.12
CA LEU A 335 24.86 -18.06 -14.75
C LEU A 335 24.14 -17.37 -15.90
N ASP A 336 22.94 -17.82 -16.24
CA ASP A 336 22.04 -17.17 -17.17
C ASP A 336 21.31 -16.03 -16.44
N LEU A 337 21.96 -14.86 -16.41
CA LEU A 337 21.37 -13.67 -15.80
C LEU A 337 20.04 -13.27 -16.43
N LYS A 338 19.79 -13.63 -17.71
CA LYS A 338 18.49 -13.36 -18.34
C LYS A 338 17.40 -14.19 -17.67
N GLN A 339 17.65 -15.48 -17.42
CA GLN A 339 16.70 -16.32 -16.68
C GLN A 339 16.40 -15.70 -15.30
N PHE A 340 17.43 -15.25 -14.59
CA PHE A 340 17.24 -14.60 -13.28
C PHE A 340 16.44 -13.30 -13.37
N TYR A 341 16.71 -12.43 -14.34
CA TYR A 341 15.89 -11.23 -14.56
C TYR A 341 14.43 -11.57 -14.87
N ASP A 342 14.17 -12.61 -15.64
CA ASP A 342 12.81 -13.08 -15.94
C ASP A 342 12.10 -13.66 -14.69
N ILE A 343 12.86 -14.27 -13.77
CA ILE A 343 12.37 -14.77 -12.47
C ILE A 343 12.14 -13.64 -11.44
N VAL A 344 12.98 -12.61 -11.38
CA VAL A 344 12.78 -11.53 -10.39
C VAL A 344 11.81 -10.46 -10.88
N GLY A 345 11.68 -10.26 -12.19
CA GLY A 345 10.81 -9.25 -12.81
C GLY A 345 11.34 -7.81 -12.70
N ASP A 346 12.02 -7.46 -11.61
CA ASP A 346 12.74 -6.20 -11.44
C ASP A 346 14.26 -6.45 -11.35
N ARG A 347 15.04 -5.72 -12.14
CA ARG A 347 16.51 -5.84 -12.16
C ARG A 347 17.17 -5.45 -10.84
N ASN A 348 16.51 -4.63 -10.03
CA ASN A 348 17.00 -4.25 -8.71
C ASN A 348 16.95 -5.41 -7.72
N HIS A 349 16.10 -6.41 -7.94
CA HIS A 349 15.95 -7.57 -7.07
C HIS A 349 16.96 -8.70 -7.34
N LEU A 350 17.86 -8.52 -8.31
CA LEU A 350 18.98 -9.42 -8.54
C LEU A 350 20.26 -8.88 -7.85
N MET A 351 20.83 -9.73 -7.00
CA MET A 351 22.10 -9.52 -6.31
C MET A 351 23.09 -10.56 -6.79
N VAL A 352 24.14 -10.15 -7.49
CA VAL A 352 25.19 -11.06 -7.98
C VAL A 352 26.41 -10.91 -7.08
N ILE A 353 26.85 -12.02 -6.51
CA ILE A 353 28.01 -12.12 -5.63
C ILE A 353 29.17 -12.69 -6.43
N LYS A 354 30.24 -11.90 -6.57
CA LYS A 354 31.47 -12.25 -7.29
C LYS A 354 32.66 -12.19 -6.35
N ASP A 355 33.66 -13.03 -6.56
CA ASP A 355 34.95 -13.01 -5.83
C ASP A 355 34.80 -12.94 -4.29
N ASN A 356 33.76 -13.60 -3.75
CA ASN A 356 33.38 -13.54 -2.34
C ASN A 356 33.02 -12.15 -1.77
N ASN A 357 32.91 -11.12 -2.60
CA ASN A 357 32.55 -9.77 -2.17
C ASN A 357 31.03 -9.60 -2.08
N THR A 358 30.52 -9.41 -0.86
CA THR A 358 29.08 -9.24 -0.61
C THR A 358 28.68 -7.80 -0.33
N GLU A 359 29.62 -6.87 -0.13
CA GLU A 359 29.31 -5.55 0.44
C GLU A 359 28.40 -4.71 -0.46
N GLU A 360 28.69 -4.63 -1.76
CA GLU A 360 27.88 -3.85 -2.71
C GLU A 360 26.47 -4.44 -2.85
N ALA A 361 26.39 -5.76 -3.00
CA ALA A 361 25.12 -6.48 -3.11
C ALA A 361 24.29 -6.36 -1.84
N ARG A 362 24.92 -6.44 -0.66
CA ARG A 362 24.28 -6.29 0.65
C ARG A 362 23.76 -4.87 0.83
N LYS A 363 24.55 -3.84 0.47
CA LYS A 363 24.12 -2.45 0.50
C LYS A 363 22.92 -2.21 -0.42
N LYS A 364 23.01 -2.65 -1.67
CA LYS A 364 21.92 -2.54 -2.66
C LYS A 364 20.64 -3.22 -2.15
N PHE A 365 20.77 -4.44 -1.62
CA PHE A 365 19.64 -5.17 -1.04
C PHE A 365 19.02 -4.42 0.14
N THR A 366 19.83 -3.95 1.08
CA THR A 366 19.35 -3.18 2.23
C THR A 366 18.60 -1.90 1.81
N GLU A 367 19.14 -1.11 0.89
CA GLU A 367 18.50 0.12 0.39
C GLU A 367 17.14 -0.19 -0.25
N ASP A 368 17.07 -1.26 -1.03
CA ASP A 368 15.85 -1.68 -1.71
C ASP A 368 14.79 -2.20 -0.73
N ILE A 369 15.18 -3.00 0.28
CA ILE A 369 14.30 -3.47 1.37
C ILE A 369 13.73 -2.28 2.16
N ILE A 370 14.55 -1.28 2.49
CA ILE A 370 14.07 -0.06 3.17
C ILE A 370 13.05 0.67 2.28
N SER A 371 13.34 0.82 0.99
CA SER A 371 12.43 1.51 0.07
C SER A 371 11.08 0.82 -0.12
N HIS A 372 11.02 -0.51 0.01
CA HIS A 372 9.78 -1.29 -0.11
C HIS A 372 8.99 -1.32 1.20
N PHE A 373 9.66 -1.56 2.33
CA PHE A 373 9.00 -1.91 3.59
C PHE A 373 9.06 -0.81 4.67
N CYS A 374 9.77 0.30 4.43
CA CYS A 374 9.85 1.45 5.34
C CYS A 374 9.29 2.74 4.73
N GLN A 375 8.32 2.64 3.80
CA GLN A 375 7.62 3.82 3.24
C GLN A 375 6.76 4.53 4.31
N ASN A 376 5.49 4.88 4.00
CA ASN A 376 4.61 5.57 4.94
C ASN A 376 4.46 4.78 6.26
N PRO A 377 5.02 5.26 7.40
CA PRO A 377 5.01 4.55 8.68
C PRO A 377 3.60 4.25 9.22
N CYS A 378 2.58 4.99 8.76
CA CYS A 378 1.19 4.75 9.14
C CYS A 378 0.59 3.47 8.52
N ASP A 379 1.11 3.04 7.37
CA ASP A 379 0.64 1.87 6.64
C ASP A 379 1.32 0.58 7.14
N HIS A 380 2.38 0.71 7.94
CA HIS A 380 3.22 -0.38 8.47
C HIS A 380 2.82 -0.89 9.85
N VAL A 381 1.62 -0.52 10.31
CA VAL A 381 1.10 -0.92 11.61
C VAL A 381 -0.09 -1.82 11.37
N LEU A 382 0.01 -3.08 11.79
CA LEU A 382 -1.13 -3.99 11.85
C LEU A 382 -2.06 -3.51 12.97
N HIS A 383 -2.93 -2.56 12.64
CA HIS A 383 -3.82 -1.89 13.60
C HIS A 383 -4.86 -2.81 14.26
N GLU A 384 -5.00 -4.08 13.84
CA GLU A 384 -6.14 -4.92 14.25
C GLU A 384 -5.85 -6.41 14.53
N HIS A 385 -4.59 -6.86 14.69
CA HIS A 385 -4.33 -8.31 14.88
C HIS A 385 -3.26 -8.66 15.91
N ILE A 386 -3.52 -8.28 17.17
CA ILE A 386 -3.11 -9.08 18.34
C ILE A 386 -4.33 -9.28 19.23
#